data_AF-A0A3M3GDG5-F1
#
_entry.id   AF-A0A3M3GDG5-F1
#
_cell.length_a   1.000
_cell.length_b   1.000
_cell.length_c   1.000
_cell.angle_alpha   90.00
_cell.angle_beta   90.00
_cell.angle_gamma   90.00
#
_symmetry.space_group_name_H-M   'P 1'
#
loop_
_entity.id
_entity.type
_entity.pdbx_description
1 polymer ?
#
loop_
_entity_poly.entity_id
_entity_poly.type
_entity_poly.pdbx_seq_one_letter_code
_entity_poly.pdbx_strand_id
1 'polypeptide(L)'
;MSLNDFQRTNALGPDTYYALPQGASHTYAPTDTPAKEVIIQSLALSRIPAAMRNMGWDTAAALMQRWFDSPAWEMPEEWKVQETQPDPMSLSPAQCDESIVKMEWAMQFERCRQAVEEAELLLTTVNAKARLNMLLKKAGWSGIGVVELGSNAMTALQMDSVSQLNFVKEGLK
;
A
#
# COMPACT_ATOMS: atom_id res chain seq x y z
N MET A 1 12.57 3.04 -5.12
CA MET A 1 14.03 2.88 -4.91
C MET A 1 14.25 1.50 -4.31
N SER A 2 15.13 0.66 -4.85
CA SER A 2 15.39 -0.70 -4.34
C SER A 2 16.41 -0.68 -3.19
N LEU A 3 16.35 -1.65 -2.26
CA LEU A 3 17.39 -1.81 -1.23
C LEU A 3 18.81 -1.95 -1.82
N ASN A 4 18.92 -2.46 -3.05
CA ASN A 4 20.19 -2.61 -3.77
C ASN A 4 20.73 -1.29 -4.34
N ASP A 5 19.91 -0.25 -4.45
CA ASP A 5 20.34 1.10 -4.82
C ASP A 5 21.00 1.82 -3.65
N PHE A 6 20.82 1.33 -2.42
CA PHE A 6 21.68 1.67 -1.28
C PHE A 6 22.98 0.90 -1.40
N GLN A 7 23.72 1.11 -2.49
CA GLN A 7 25.10 0.65 -2.53
C GLN A 7 25.85 1.26 -1.35
N ARG A 8 26.56 0.40 -0.62
CA ARG A 8 27.58 0.79 0.36
C ARG A 8 28.72 1.47 -0.39
N THR A 9 28.53 2.72 -0.78
CA THR A 9 29.63 3.55 -1.23
C THR A 9 30.48 3.85 0.00
N ASN A 10 31.52 3.05 0.20
CA ASN A 10 32.72 3.48 0.92
C ASN A 10 33.39 4.57 0.07
N ALA A 11 32.73 5.71 -0.07
CA ALA A 11 33.26 6.89 -0.74
C ALA A 11 33.40 7.96 0.33
N LEU A 12 34.64 8.12 0.77
CA LEU A 12 35.12 9.24 1.57
C LEU A 12 34.72 10.55 0.85
N GLY A 13 33.69 11.21 1.34
CA GLY A 13 33.22 12.52 0.87
C GLY A 13 32.32 13.16 1.92
N PRO A 14 32.27 14.51 2.01
CA PRO A 14 31.83 15.21 3.23
C PRO A 14 30.32 15.17 3.52
N ASP A 15 29.51 14.54 2.68
CA ASP A 15 28.04 14.64 2.73
C ASP A 15 27.31 13.32 3.06
N THR A 16 27.98 12.36 3.70
CA THR A 16 27.36 11.07 4.07
C THR A 16 26.52 11.18 5.37
N TYR A 17 25.30 11.73 5.27
CA TYR A 17 24.37 11.89 6.41
C TYR A 17 23.36 10.74 6.62
N TYR A 18 23.51 9.58 5.96
CA TYR A 18 22.54 8.46 6.13
C TYR A 18 23.14 7.14 6.64
N ALA A 19 24.37 7.18 7.15
CA ALA A 19 24.80 6.22 8.16
C ALA A 19 24.81 6.98 9.49
N LEU A 20 23.83 6.73 10.38
CA LEU A 20 24.04 7.11 11.77
C LEU A 20 25.24 6.28 12.24
N PRO A 21 26.39 6.90 12.56
CA PRO A 21 27.51 6.17 13.12
C PRO A 21 27.00 5.47 14.38
N GLN A 22 27.55 4.29 14.69
CA GLN A 22 27.43 3.76 16.04
C GLN A 22 28.11 4.77 16.98
N GLY A 23 27.32 5.73 17.45
CA GLY A 23 27.78 6.76 18.35
C GLY A 23 27.73 6.19 19.75
N ALA A 24 28.89 5.87 20.32
CA ALA A 24 29.01 5.80 21.76
C ALA A 24 28.58 7.17 22.31
N SER A 25 27.39 7.24 22.89
CA SER A 25 26.94 8.44 23.58
C SER A 25 27.39 8.35 25.02
N HIS A 26 28.24 9.28 25.45
CA HIS A 26 28.63 9.41 26.84
C HIS A 26 27.59 10.30 27.54
N THR A 27 26.88 9.73 28.50
CA THR A 27 26.04 10.54 29.40
C THR A 27 26.96 11.26 30.38
N TYR A 28 26.95 12.60 30.40
CA TYR A 28 27.60 13.36 31.46
C TYR A 28 26.73 13.31 32.72
N ALA A 29 27.19 12.61 33.75
CA ALA A 29 26.64 12.70 35.09
C ALA A 29 27.36 13.84 35.84
N PRO A 30 26.65 14.80 36.47
CA PRO A 30 27.29 15.89 37.21
C PRO A 30 28.07 15.48 38.48
N THR A 31 28.11 14.19 38.85
CA THR A 31 28.69 13.74 40.12
C THR A 31 29.20 12.30 40.03
N ASP A 32 30.43 12.08 40.53
CA ASP A 32 31.22 10.84 40.75
C ASP A 32 30.55 9.48 40.43
N THR A 33 30.13 9.29 39.19
CA THR A 33 29.72 8.01 38.63
C THR A 33 30.47 7.79 37.32
N PRO A 34 31.11 6.63 37.12
CA PRO A 34 31.88 6.37 35.90
C PRO A 34 30.94 6.44 34.69
N ALA A 35 31.37 7.18 33.66
CA ALA A 35 30.60 7.35 32.43
C ALA A 35 30.22 5.99 31.86
N LYS A 36 28.92 5.77 31.64
CA LYS A 36 28.40 4.53 31.07
C LYS A 36 28.35 4.68 29.55
N GLU A 37 29.11 3.83 28.86
CA GLU A 37 29.08 3.77 27.40
C GLU A 37 27.76 3.16 26.93
N VAL A 38 26.93 3.96 26.27
CA VAL A 38 25.69 3.50 25.64
C VAL A 38 25.98 3.28 24.16
N ILE A 39 26.10 2.01 23.76
CA ILE A 39 26.25 1.63 22.36
C ILE A 39 24.88 1.80 21.68
N ILE A 40 24.74 2.84 20.88
CA ILE A 40 23.56 3.00 20.03
C ILE A 40 23.71 2.03 18.86
N GLN A 41 23.04 0.89 18.94
CA GLN A 41 22.93 -0.01 17.80
C GLN A 41 22.05 0.67 16.75
N SER A 42 22.67 1.13 15.66
CA SER A 42 21.93 1.60 14.50
C SER A 42 21.05 0.44 13.99
N LEU A 43 19.74 0.57 14.17
CA LEU A 43 18.80 -0.42 13.67
C LEU A 43 18.77 -0.27 12.15
N ALA A 44 19.33 -1.25 11.44
CA ALA A 44 19.24 -1.27 9.99
C ALA A 44 17.74 -1.26 9.58
N LEU A 45 17.37 -0.39 8.64
CA LEU A 45 16.00 -0.27 8.12
C LEU A 45 15.41 -1.61 7.65
N SER A 46 16.27 -2.52 7.16
CA SER A 46 15.93 -3.89 6.78
C SER A 46 15.46 -4.79 7.95
N ARG A 47 15.68 -4.39 9.21
CA ARG A 47 15.19 -5.11 10.40
C ARG A 47 13.79 -4.70 10.82
N ILE A 48 13.25 -3.61 10.29
CA ILE A 48 11.92 -3.11 10.68
C ILE A 48 10.83 -4.14 10.35
N PRO A 49 10.79 -4.80 9.17
CA PRO A 49 9.79 -5.84 8.91
C PRO A 49 9.82 -6.98 9.94
N ALA A 50 11.00 -7.38 10.41
CA ALA A 50 11.13 -8.41 11.44
C ALA A 50 10.56 -7.94 12.80
N ALA A 51 10.85 -6.70 13.20
CA ALA A 51 10.28 -6.11 14.41
C ALA A 51 8.75 -5.99 14.33
N MET A 52 8.21 -5.60 13.18
CA MET A 52 6.76 -5.50 12.95
C MET A 52 6.07 -6.86 13.08
N ARG A 53 6.64 -7.93 12.54
CA ARG A 53 6.12 -9.31 12.73
C ARG A 53 6.10 -9.72 14.20
N ASN A 54 7.14 -9.36 14.97
CA ASN A 54 7.17 -9.64 16.41
C ASN A 54 6.08 -8.88 17.19
N MET A 55 5.57 -7.77 16.64
CA MET A 55 4.45 -7.00 17.20
C MET A 55 3.08 -7.45 16.68
N GLY A 56 3.02 -8.47 15.80
CA GLY A 56 1.78 -8.93 15.15
C GLY A 56 1.30 -8.04 14.01
N TRP A 57 2.18 -7.19 13.45
CA TRP A 57 1.86 -6.30 12.34
C TRP A 57 2.25 -6.91 10.99
N ASP A 58 1.79 -8.13 10.74
CA ASP A 58 2.26 -8.95 9.61
C ASP A 58 1.97 -8.31 8.24
N THR A 59 0.78 -7.75 8.04
CA THR A 59 0.41 -7.08 6.78
C THR A 59 1.30 -5.87 6.49
N ALA A 60 1.56 -5.05 7.52
CA ALA A 60 2.40 -3.87 7.38
C ALA A 60 3.88 -4.27 7.17
N ALA A 61 4.33 -5.36 7.82
CA ALA A 61 5.64 -5.93 7.58
C ALA A 61 5.79 -6.44 6.14
N ALA A 62 4.77 -7.11 5.59
CA ALA A 62 4.75 -7.59 4.22
C ALA A 62 4.78 -6.46 3.20
N LEU A 63 4.02 -5.37 3.43
CA LEU A 63 4.09 -4.16 2.60
C LEU A 63 5.50 -3.56 2.58
N MET A 64 6.10 -3.41 3.76
CA MET A 64 7.44 -2.84 3.88
C MET A 64 8.51 -3.74 3.26
N GLN A 65 8.39 -5.06 3.43
CA GLN A 65 9.26 -6.03 2.79
C GLN A 65 9.15 -5.97 1.26
N ARG A 66 7.93 -5.93 0.72
CA ARG A 66 7.71 -5.79 -0.72
C ARG A 66 8.28 -4.49 -1.25
N TRP A 67 8.11 -3.38 -0.53
CA TRP A 67 8.69 -2.09 -0.90
C TRP A 67 10.22 -2.17 -1.00
N PHE A 68 10.86 -2.84 -0.05
CA PHE A 68 12.30 -3.06 -0.04
C PHE A 68 12.82 -3.98 -1.15
N ASP A 69 12.08 -5.06 -1.45
CA ASP A 69 12.45 -6.06 -2.45
C ASP A 69 12.17 -5.58 -3.89
N SER A 70 11.29 -4.59 -4.05
CA SER A 70 10.90 -4.06 -5.36
C SER A 70 11.98 -3.16 -5.96
N PRO A 71 12.09 -3.11 -7.31
CA PRO A 71 13.01 -2.20 -7.99
C PRO A 71 12.66 -0.74 -7.73
N ALA A 72 13.61 0.17 -8.02
CA ALA A 72 13.30 1.59 -8.06
C ALA A 72 12.25 1.92 -9.12
N TRP A 73 11.01 2.08 -8.68
CA TRP A 73 9.94 2.55 -9.53
C TRP A 73 9.36 3.84 -8.96
N GLU A 74 9.26 4.84 -9.82
CA GLU A 74 8.57 6.09 -9.56
C GLU A 74 7.30 6.10 -10.43
N MET A 75 6.16 6.33 -9.79
CA MET A 75 4.89 6.44 -10.49
C MET A 75 4.94 7.69 -11.39
N PRO A 76 4.69 7.56 -12.70
CA PRO A 76 4.67 8.70 -13.61
C PRO A 76 3.71 9.79 -13.11
N GLU A 77 4.09 11.06 -13.23
CA GLU A 77 3.23 12.20 -12.82
C GLU A 77 1.87 12.16 -13.52
N GLU A 78 1.84 11.71 -14.77
CA GLU A 78 0.63 11.53 -15.55
C GLU A 78 -0.36 10.57 -14.87
N TRP A 79 0.11 9.54 -14.16
CA TRP A 79 -0.79 8.58 -13.49
C TRP A 79 -1.44 9.16 -12.22
N LYS A 80 -1.01 10.34 -11.76
CA LYS A 80 -1.63 11.02 -10.62
C LYS A 80 -2.93 11.74 -10.99
N VAL A 81 -3.16 11.99 -12.28
CA VAL A 81 -4.37 12.64 -12.78
C VAL A 81 -5.35 11.56 -13.26
N GLN A 82 -6.62 11.68 -12.87
CA GLN A 82 -7.62 10.62 -13.07
C GLN A 82 -7.84 10.27 -14.55
N GLU A 83 -7.73 11.25 -15.45
CA GLU A 83 -7.94 11.08 -16.90
C GLU A 83 -6.82 10.30 -17.59
N THR A 84 -5.62 10.31 -17.02
CA THR A 84 -4.40 9.71 -17.57
C THR A 84 -3.95 8.48 -16.79
N GLN A 85 -4.76 8.01 -15.84
CA GLN A 85 -4.54 6.74 -15.18
C GLN A 85 -4.65 5.58 -16.18
N PRO A 86 -3.69 4.65 -16.19
CA PRO A 86 -3.78 3.47 -17.02
C PRO A 86 -5.00 2.63 -16.60
N ASP A 87 -5.52 1.83 -17.53
CA ASP A 87 -6.53 0.82 -17.19
C ASP A 87 -5.95 -0.08 -16.08
N PRO A 88 -6.64 -0.26 -14.94
CA PRO A 88 -6.19 -1.17 -13.89
C PRO A 88 -5.77 -2.54 -14.43
N MET A 89 -6.46 -3.04 -15.46
CA MET A 89 -6.20 -4.36 -16.07
C MET A 89 -4.85 -4.44 -16.81
N SER A 90 -4.24 -3.30 -17.11
CA SER A 90 -2.93 -3.21 -17.76
C SER A 90 -1.76 -3.14 -16.78
N LEU A 91 -2.03 -3.00 -15.48
CA LEU A 91 -1.00 -2.89 -14.46
C LEU A 91 -0.29 -4.24 -14.25
N SER A 92 1.03 -4.18 -14.13
CA SER A 92 1.82 -5.37 -13.82
C SER A 92 1.73 -5.74 -12.33
N PRO A 93 1.93 -7.03 -11.97
CA PRO A 93 2.03 -7.46 -10.56
C PRO A 93 3.17 -6.80 -9.77
N ALA A 94 4.14 -6.20 -10.46
CA ALA A 94 5.19 -5.39 -9.83
C ALA A 94 4.67 -4.02 -9.37
N GLN A 95 3.61 -3.50 -10.00
CA GLN A 95 3.02 -2.19 -9.73
C GLN A 95 1.82 -2.30 -8.78
N CYS A 96 1.00 -3.35 -8.91
CA CYS A 96 -0.19 -3.57 -8.08
C CYS A 96 -0.08 -4.91 -7.33
N ASP A 97 -0.24 -4.90 -6.00
CA ASP A 97 -0.38 -6.16 -5.24
C ASP A 97 -1.85 -6.46 -5.02
N GLU A 98 -2.22 -7.73 -5.11
CA GLU A 98 -3.58 -8.19 -4.81
C GLU A 98 -3.63 -9.18 -3.62
N SER A 99 -2.48 -9.47 -3.00
CA SER A 99 -2.30 -10.60 -2.07
C SER A 99 -2.00 -10.20 -0.62
N ILE A 100 -1.31 -9.08 -0.40
CA ILE A 100 -0.86 -8.60 0.91
C ILE A 100 -2.02 -7.99 1.68
N VAL A 101 -2.74 -7.04 1.08
CA VAL A 101 -3.86 -6.35 1.72
C VAL A 101 -5.15 -7.05 1.31
N LYS A 102 -5.72 -7.83 2.23
CA LYS A 102 -7.01 -8.50 2.04
C LYS A 102 -8.15 -7.68 2.64
N MET A 103 -9.34 -7.80 2.08
CA MET A 103 -10.54 -7.19 2.66
C MET A 103 -10.81 -7.64 4.09
N GLU A 104 -10.55 -8.92 4.42
CA GLU A 104 -10.65 -9.45 5.79
C GLU A 104 -9.81 -8.65 6.80
N TRP A 105 -8.63 -8.19 6.37
CA TRP A 105 -7.75 -7.35 7.18
C TRP A 105 -8.20 -5.89 7.17
N ALA A 106 -8.58 -5.33 6.02
CA ALA A 106 -9.03 -3.96 5.91
C ALA A 106 -10.30 -3.70 6.74
N MET A 107 -11.22 -4.66 6.79
CA MET A 107 -12.46 -4.59 7.57
C MET A 107 -12.24 -4.65 9.09
N GLN A 108 -11.02 -4.90 9.58
CA GLN A 108 -10.71 -4.77 11.00
C GLN A 108 -10.72 -3.30 11.45
N PHE A 109 -10.48 -2.37 10.54
CA PHE A 109 -10.45 -0.94 10.81
C PHE A 109 -11.83 -0.31 10.66
N GLU A 110 -12.24 0.47 11.66
CA GLU A 110 -13.56 1.10 11.70
C GLU A 110 -13.82 2.01 10.49
N ARG A 111 -12.82 2.79 10.09
CA ARG A 111 -12.92 3.68 8.92
C ARG A 111 -13.26 2.93 7.64
N CYS A 112 -12.67 1.75 7.43
CA CYS A 112 -12.95 0.93 6.26
C CYS A 112 -14.37 0.36 6.31
N ARG A 113 -14.85 -0.06 7.49
CA ARG A 113 -16.22 -0.55 7.65
C ARG A 113 -17.25 0.53 7.32
N GLN A 114 -17.05 1.73 7.86
CA GLN A 114 -17.93 2.87 7.59
C GLN A 114 -17.97 3.21 6.10
N ALA A 115 -16.82 3.26 5.44
CA ALA A 115 -16.74 3.52 4.01
C ALA A 115 -17.46 2.44 3.17
N VAL A 116 -17.36 1.16 3.56
CA VAL A 116 -18.06 0.06 2.89
C VAL A 116 -19.56 0.17 3.09
N GLU A 117 -20.02 0.44 4.31
CA GLU A 117 -21.45 0.62 4.62
C GLU A 117 -22.04 1.82 3.84
N GLU A 118 -21.33 2.95 3.81
CA GLU A 118 -21.71 4.11 2.99
C GLU A 118 -21.79 3.75 1.51
N ALA A 119 -20.82 2.98 1.00
CA ALA A 119 -20.85 2.51 -0.36
C ALA A 119 -22.11 1.66 -0.59
N GLU A 120 -22.40 0.67 0.25
CA GLU A 120 -23.58 -0.20 0.12
C GLU A 120 -24.89 0.60 0.02
N LEU A 121 -25.04 1.67 0.79
CA LEU A 121 -26.21 2.56 0.70
C LEU A 121 -26.35 3.24 -0.66
N LEU A 122 -25.23 3.52 -1.34
CA LEU A 122 -25.20 4.16 -2.66
C LEU A 122 -25.53 3.22 -3.82
N LEU A 123 -25.66 1.90 -3.61
CA LEU A 123 -25.93 0.92 -4.67
C LEU A 123 -27.27 1.16 -5.40
N THR A 124 -28.25 1.75 -4.72
CA THR A 124 -29.59 1.97 -5.29
C THR A 124 -29.75 3.32 -5.99
N THR A 125 -28.71 4.16 -5.94
CA THR A 125 -28.72 5.50 -6.53
C THR A 125 -28.81 5.46 -8.06
N VAL A 126 -29.27 6.56 -8.65
CA VAL A 126 -29.39 6.70 -10.12
C VAL A 126 -28.02 6.50 -10.80
N ASN A 127 -26.95 7.02 -10.20
CA ASN A 127 -25.59 6.88 -10.71
C ASN A 127 -25.11 5.42 -10.68
N ALA A 128 -25.34 4.70 -9.58
CA ALA A 128 -24.99 3.29 -9.49
C ALA A 128 -25.77 2.44 -10.51
N LYS A 129 -27.07 2.69 -10.70
CA LYS A 129 -27.88 2.04 -11.73
C LYS A 129 -27.41 2.36 -13.15
N ALA A 130 -27.01 3.60 -13.42
CA ALA A 130 -26.47 4.00 -14.71
C ALA A 130 -25.14 3.26 -15.02
N ARG A 131 -24.25 3.18 -14.03
CA ARG A 131 -23.00 2.43 -14.13
C ARG A 131 -23.22 0.93 -14.31
N LEU A 132 -24.14 0.34 -13.54
CA LEU A 132 -24.53 -1.07 -13.70
C LEU A 132 -25.01 -1.36 -15.13
N ASN A 133 -25.90 -0.53 -15.67
CA ASN A 133 -26.36 -0.70 -17.05
C ASN A 133 -25.22 -0.57 -18.09
N MET A 134 -24.26 0.33 -17.85
CA MET A 134 -23.07 0.45 -18.70
C MET A 134 -22.23 -0.83 -18.67
N LEU A 135 -21.97 -1.38 -17.48
CA LEU A 135 -21.19 -2.62 -17.31
C LEU A 135 -21.91 -3.82 -17.93
N LEU A 136 -23.22 -3.95 -17.73
CA LEU A 136 -24.04 -4.99 -18.35
C LEU A 136 -23.98 -4.92 -19.88
N LYS A 137 -24.13 -3.73 -20.47
CA LYS A 137 -24.00 -3.54 -21.93
C LYS A 137 -22.60 -3.89 -22.43
N LYS A 138 -21.55 -3.51 -21.69
CA LYS A 138 -20.15 -3.86 -22.01
C LYS A 138 -19.93 -5.38 -21.96
N ALA A 139 -20.60 -6.08 -21.05
CA ALA A 139 -20.63 -7.53 -20.97
C ALA A 139 -21.53 -8.21 -22.03
N GLY A 140 -22.19 -7.44 -22.91
CA GLY A 140 -23.03 -7.96 -23.99
C GLY A 140 -24.51 -8.12 -23.65
N TRP A 141 -24.99 -7.55 -22.54
CA TRP A 141 -26.40 -7.61 -22.17
C TRP A 141 -27.26 -6.75 -23.09
N SER A 142 -28.26 -7.37 -23.71
CA SER A 142 -29.19 -6.73 -24.65
C SER A 142 -30.50 -6.26 -24.01
N GLY A 143 -30.58 -6.22 -22.67
CA GLY A 143 -31.79 -5.86 -21.93
C GLY A 143 -32.71 -7.04 -21.60
N ILE A 144 -32.36 -8.24 -22.06
CA ILE A 144 -33.14 -9.47 -21.87
C ILE A 144 -32.16 -10.58 -21.46
N GLY A 145 -32.54 -11.38 -20.46
CA GLY A 145 -31.73 -12.48 -19.95
C GLY A 145 -30.86 -12.10 -18.74
N VAL A 146 -30.08 -13.07 -18.29
CA VAL A 146 -29.19 -12.96 -17.12
C VAL A 146 -27.75 -12.92 -17.62
N VAL A 147 -26.98 -11.95 -17.13
CA VAL A 147 -25.54 -11.84 -17.36
C VAL A 147 -24.87 -11.69 -16.01
N GLU A 148 -23.86 -12.50 -15.77
CA GLU A 148 -23.07 -12.43 -14.53
C GLU A 148 -21.95 -11.39 -14.68
N LEU A 149 -21.83 -10.52 -13.68
CA LEU A 149 -20.73 -9.58 -13.56
C LEU A 149 -19.74 -10.12 -12.52
N GLY A 150 -18.59 -10.57 -12.99
CA GLY A 150 -17.56 -11.17 -12.13
C GLY A 150 -17.66 -12.68 -11.97
N SER A 151 -16.64 -13.29 -11.37
CA SER A 151 -16.64 -14.70 -10.95
C SER A 151 -15.62 -14.93 -9.83
N ASN A 152 -15.75 -16.04 -9.10
CA ASN A 152 -14.78 -16.42 -8.05
C ASN A 152 -13.37 -16.75 -8.59
N ALA A 153 -13.22 -16.93 -9.91
CA ALA A 153 -11.93 -17.17 -10.54
C ALA A 153 -11.19 -15.87 -10.88
N MET A 154 -11.85 -14.71 -10.75
CA MET A 154 -11.26 -13.40 -11.05
C MET A 154 -10.42 -12.89 -9.87
N THR A 155 -9.39 -12.13 -10.19
CA THR A 155 -8.57 -11.42 -9.20
C THR A 155 -9.33 -10.21 -8.64
N ALA A 156 -8.86 -9.63 -7.53
CA ALA A 156 -9.51 -8.48 -6.91
C ALA A 156 -9.57 -7.28 -7.87
N LEU A 157 -8.51 -7.06 -8.64
CA LEU A 157 -8.41 -6.01 -9.65
C LEU A 157 -9.40 -6.22 -10.79
N GLN A 158 -9.52 -7.46 -11.27
CA GLN A 158 -10.49 -7.81 -12.30
C GLN A 158 -11.92 -7.58 -11.81
N MET A 159 -12.20 -8.00 -10.58
CA MET A 159 -13.50 -7.86 -9.94
C MET A 159 -13.87 -6.38 -9.78
N ASP A 160 -12.94 -5.54 -9.31
CA ASP A 160 -13.15 -4.08 -9.21
C ASP A 160 -13.50 -3.47 -10.57
N SER A 161 -12.75 -3.79 -11.63
CA SER A 161 -13.00 -3.26 -12.98
C SER A 161 -14.36 -3.65 -13.57
N VAL A 162 -14.82 -4.89 -13.33
CA VAL A 162 -16.05 -5.42 -13.96
C VAL A 162 -17.31 -5.29 -13.11
N SER A 163 -17.18 -5.15 -11.78
CA SER A 163 -18.33 -5.24 -10.86
C SER A 163 -18.51 -4.04 -9.93
N GLN A 164 -17.54 -3.13 -9.82
CA GLN A 164 -17.68 -1.97 -8.95
C GLN A 164 -18.71 -0.97 -9.49
N LEU A 165 -19.74 -0.67 -8.69
CA LEU A 165 -20.89 0.16 -9.09
C LEU A 165 -20.89 1.58 -8.52
N ASN A 166 -20.13 1.80 -7.46
CA ASN A 166 -20.22 2.94 -6.54
C ASN A 166 -18.84 3.26 -5.97
N PHE A 167 -18.66 4.50 -5.53
CA PHE A 167 -17.41 4.97 -4.95
C PHE A 167 -17.69 5.94 -3.81
N VAL A 168 -16.96 5.79 -2.71
CA VAL A 168 -16.94 6.74 -1.60
C VAL A 168 -15.54 7.33 -1.55
N LYS A 169 -15.44 8.66 -1.50
CA LYS A 169 -14.16 9.35 -1.43
C LYS A 169 -13.72 9.45 0.02
N GLU A 170 -12.80 8.60 0.41
CA GLU A 170 -12.13 8.66 1.70
C GLU A 170 -10.97 9.65 1.66
N GLY A 171 -11.08 10.77 2.40
CA GLY A 171 -10.04 11.78 2.53
C GLY A 171 -10.35 12.74 3.67
N LEU A 172 -9.32 13.26 4.34
CA LEU A 172 -9.47 14.26 5.39
C LEU A 172 -10.27 15.46 4.85
N LYS A 173 -11.42 15.74 5.49
CA LYS A 173 -11.97 17.09 5.54
C LYS A 173 -11.08 17.97 6.39
#